data_AF-A0A841L8T4-F1
#
_entry.id   AF-A0A841L8T4-F1
#
_cell.length_a   1.000
_cell.length_b   1.000
_cell.length_c   1.000
_cell.angle_alpha   90.00
_cell.angle_beta   90.00
_cell.angle_gamma   90.00
#
_symmetry.space_group_name_H-M   'P 1'
#
loop_
_entity.id
_entity.type
_entity.pdbx_description
1 polymer ?
#
loop_
_entity_poly.entity_id
_entity_poly.type
_entity_poly.pdbx_seq_one_letter_code
_entity_poly.pdbx_strand_id
1 'polypeptide(L)'
;MEESAMPKLPVTLAEPARAWIDSQVAAGAAPDADSYLAALIERDRQQASKRQAFDTAIDEGLASGFVEISIDDVFIDIRRRHAAA
;
A
#
# COMPACT_ATOMS: atom_id res chain seq x y z
N MET A 1 -19.06 28.04 12.29
CA MET A 1 -18.49 26.70 12.05
C MET A 1 -18.87 26.35 10.64
N GLU A 2 -17.93 26.52 9.71
CA GLU A 2 -18.18 26.24 8.30
C GLU A 2 -18.08 24.73 8.14
N GLU A 3 -19.24 24.09 8.02
CA GLU A 3 -19.35 22.67 7.70
C GLU A 3 -18.72 22.50 6.32
N SER A 4 -17.48 21.99 6.28
CA SER A 4 -16.74 21.78 5.04
C SER A 4 -17.50 20.75 4.22
N ALA A 5 -18.27 21.21 3.24
CA ALA A 5 -18.98 20.36 2.32
C ALA A 5 -17.96 19.49 1.57
N MET A 6 -18.11 18.16 1.68
CA MET A 6 -17.27 17.24 0.92
C MET A 6 -17.38 17.58 -0.57
N PRO A 7 -16.25 17.85 -1.26
CA PRO A 7 -16.29 18.25 -2.66
C PRO A 7 -16.84 17.10 -3.50
N LYS A 8 -17.89 17.36 -4.29
CA LYS A 8 -18.46 16.37 -5.21
C LYS A 8 -17.69 16.36 -6.52
N LEU A 9 -17.18 15.19 -6.91
CA LEU A 9 -16.55 14.96 -8.20
C LEU A 9 -17.49 14.10 -9.07
N PRO A 10 -18.13 14.64 -10.12
CA PRO A 10 -18.91 13.82 -11.04
C PRO A 10 -17.98 12.91 -11.84
N VAL A 11 -18.23 11.60 -11.80
CA VAL A 11 -17.45 10.59 -12.52
C VAL A 11 -18.36 9.79 -13.45
N THR A 12 -17.89 9.55 -14.67
CA THR A 12 -18.55 8.64 -15.61
C THR A 12 -17.85 7.30 -15.58
N LEU A 13 -18.60 6.23 -15.33
CA LEU A 13 -18.10 4.87 -15.20
C LEU A 13 -18.71 4.00 -16.29
N ALA A 14 -17.96 3.01 -16.77
CA ALA A 14 -18.51 1.95 -17.60
C ALA A 14 -19.49 1.10 -16.78
N GLU A 15 -20.52 0.55 -17.43
CA GLU A 15 -21.56 -0.25 -16.76
C GLU A 15 -21.01 -1.37 -15.87
N PRO A 16 -19.98 -2.16 -16.28
CA PRO A 16 -19.42 -3.19 -15.41
C PRO A 16 -18.80 -2.64 -14.13
N ALA A 17 -18.17 -1.47 -14.20
CA ALA A 17 -17.58 -0.82 -13.02
C ALA A 17 -18.67 -0.31 -12.08
N ARG A 18 -19.78 0.21 -12.62
CA ARG A 18 -20.92 0.63 -11.82
C ARG A 18 -21.57 -0.56 -11.09
N ALA A 19 -21.86 -1.64 -11.83
CA ALA A 19 -22.43 -2.85 -11.26
C ALA A 19 -21.55 -3.46 -10.16
N TRP A 20 -20.23 -3.41 -10.34
CA TRP A 20 -19.28 -3.83 -9.30
C TRP A 20 -19.43 -3.01 -8.03
N ILE A 21 -19.42 -1.67 -8.11
CA ILE A 21 -19.56 -0.79 -6.94
C ILE A 21 -20.89 -1.07 -6.23
N ASP A 22 -21.98 -1.15 -6.99
CA ASP A 22 -23.31 -1.41 -6.42
C ASP A 22 -23.35 -2.76 -5.68
N SER A 23 -22.67 -3.80 -6.19
CA SER A 23 -22.56 -5.10 -5.50
C SER A 23 -21.78 -5.02 -4.17
N GLN A 24 -20.77 -4.16 -4.11
CA GLN A 24 -19.92 -4.00 -2.92
C GLN A 24 -20.66 -3.24 -1.83
N VAL A 25 -21.41 -2.22 -2.21
CA VAL A 25 -22.34 -1.51 -1.31
C VAL A 25 -23.43 -2.46 -0.81
N ALA A 26 -24.04 -3.26 -1.68
CA ALA A 26 -25.05 -4.25 -1.29
C ALA A 26 -24.49 -5.32 -0.33
N ALA A 27 -23.21 -5.67 -0.47
CA ALA A 27 -22.50 -6.56 0.43
C ALA A 27 -22.08 -5.90 1.77
N GLY A 28 -22.33 -4.60 1.94
CA GLY A 28 -22.01 -3.85 3.15
C GLY A 28 -20.56 -3.39 3.26
N ALA A 29 -19.79 -3.42 2.16
CA ALA A 29 -18.39 -2.95 2.16
C ALA A 29 -18.28 -1.43 2.38
N ALA A 30 -19.32 -0.67 2.05
CA ALA A 30 -19.43 0.77 2.24
C ALA A 30 -20.92 1.18 2.29
N PRO A 31 -21.26 2.33 2.90
CA PRO A 31 -22.65 2.79 3.00
C PRO A 31 -23.25 3.26 1.67
N ASP A 32 -22.42 3.77 0.76
CA ASP A 32 -22.82 4.20 -0.58
C ASP A 32 -21.64 4.15 -1.57
N ALA A 33 -21.93 4.45 -2.84
CA ALA A 33 -20.95 4.41 -3.92
C ALA A 33 -19.84 5.45 -3.75
N ASP A 34 -20.15 6.67 -3.28
CA ASP A 34 -19.18 7.75 -3.10
C ASP A 34 -18.15 7.37 -2.01
N SER A 35 -18.63 6.79 -0.91
CA SER A 35 -17.80 6.26 0.18
C SER A 35 -16.96 5.08 -0.27
N TYR A 36 -17.51 4.19 -1.09
CA TYR A 36 -16.74 3.08 -1.68
C TYR A 36 -15.63 3.57 -2.61
N LEU A 37 -15.91 4.57 -3.44
CA LEU A 37 -14.92 5.20 -4.33
C LEU A 37 -13.80 5.88 -3.51
N ALA A 38 -14.15 6.60 -2.44
CA ALA A 38 -13.15 7.19 -1.55
C ALA A 38 -12.26 6.12 -0.90
N ALA A 39 -12.84 5.00 -0.44
CA ALA A 39 -12.10 3.88 0.11
C ALA A 39 -11.17 3.21 -0.93
N LEU A 40 -11.61 3.12 -2.20
CA LEU A 40 -10.77 2.60 -3.29
C LEU A 40 -9.56 3.49 -3.55
N ILE A 41 -9.72 4.82 -3.54
CA ILE A 41 -8.62 5.77 -3.70
C ILE A 41 -7.62 5.62 -2.56
N GLU A 42 -8.11 5.49 -1.33
CA GLU A 42 -7.23 5.30 -0.17
C GLU A 42 -6.45 3.97 -0.27
N ARG A 43 -7.12 2.90 -0.70
CA ARG A 43 -6.44 1.62 -0.97
C ARG A 43 -5.38 1.77 -2.06
N ASP A 44 -5.68 2.47 -3.15
CA ASP A 44 -4.75 2.71 -4.24
C ASP A 44 -3.50 3.48 -3.76
N ARG A 45 -3.70 4.56 -2.99
CA ARG A 45 -2.62 5.33 -2.36
C ARG A 45 -1.74 4.48 -1.46
N GLN A 46 -2.34 3.62 -0.64
CA GLN A 46 -1.60 2.71 0.25
C GLN A 46 -0.76 1.70 -0.55
N GLN A 47 -1.32 1.13 -1.62
CA GLN A 47 -0.57 0.20 -2.47
C GLN A 47 0.56 0.90 -3.22
N ALA A 48 0.31 2.10 -3.74
CA ALA A 48 1.34 2.92 -4.39
C ALA A 48 2.48 3.26 -3.43
N SER A 49 2.16 3.65 -2.18
CA SER A 49 3.17 3.95 -1.15
C SER A 49 4.00 2.72 -0.78
N LYS A 50 3.36 1.55 -0.60
CA LYS A 50 4.08 0.29 -0.32
C LYS A 50 5.01 -0.09 -1.47
N ARG A 51 4.55 0.06 -2.71
CA ARG A 51 5.36 -0.23 -3.89
C ARG A 51 6.56 0.72 -3.99
N GLN A 52 6.35 2.01 -3.77
CA GLN A 52 7.44 2.98 -3.74
C GLN A 52 8.46 2.63 -2.66
N ALA A 53 8.04 2.30 -1.44
CA ALA A 53 8.94 1.91 -0.36
C ALA A 53 9.75 0.65 -0.70
N PHE A 54 9.11 -0.32 -1.36
CA PHE A 54 9.77 -1.54 -1.82
C PHE A 54 10.82 -1.25 -2.92
N ASP A 55 10.45 -0.45 -3.93
CA ASP A 55 11.36 -0.07 -5.01
C ASP A 55 12.58 0.70 -4.45
N THR A 56 12.36 1.63 -3.51
CA THR A 56 13.45 2.33 -2.81
C THR A 56 14.37 1.36 -2.06
N ALA A 57 13.82 0.38 -1.34
CA ALA A 57 14.63 -0.58 -0.58
C ALA A 57 15.48 -1.48 -1.50
N ILE A 58 14.96 -1.82 -2.69
CA ILE A 58 15.73 -2.54 -3.71
C ILE A 58 16.86 -1.66 -4.21
N ASP A 59 16.59 -0.41 -4.59
CA ASP A 59 17.60 0.51 -5.10
C ASP A 59 18.71 0.75 -4.08
N GLU A 60 18.36 0.93 -2.80
CA GLU A 60 19.32 1.03 -1.70
C GLU A 60 20.18 -0.23 -1.58
N GLY A 61 19.56 -1.42 -1.66
CA GLY A 61 20.28 -2.70 -1.63
C GLY A 61 21.25 -2.86 -2.80
N LEU A 62 20.82 -2.53 -4.02
CA LEU A 62 21.66 -2.59 -5.22
C LEU A 62 22.81 -1.57 -5.15
N ALA A 63 22.55 -0.36 -4.65
CA ALA A 63 23.56 0.68 -4.48
C ALA A 63 24.57 0.34 -3.36
N SER A 64 24.17 -0.47 -2.37
CA SER A 64 25.06 -0.90 -1.28
C SER A 64 26.19 -1.83 -1.73
N GLY A 65 26.12 -2.33 -2.97
CA GLY A 65 27.08 -3.26 -3.53
C GLY A 65 26.83 -4.70 -3.07
N PHE A 66 27.62 -5.62 -3.61
CA PHE A 66 27.50 -7.04 -3.33
C PHE A 66 28.69 -7.51 -2.50
N VAL A 67 28.40 -8.40 -1.55
CA VAL A 67 29.43 -9.10 -0.77
C VAL A 67 29.25 -10.60 -0.94
N GLU A 68 30.36 -11.30 -1.07
CA GLU A 68 30.38 -12.76 -1.11
C GLU A 68 30.49 -13.29 0.32
N ILE A 69 29.35 -13.52 0.95
CA ILE A 69 29.25 -14.03 2.33
C ILE A 69 28.31 -15.23 2.35
N SER A 70 28.69 -16.27 3.09
CA SER A 70 27.82 -17.43 3.30
C SER A 70 26.74 -17.10 4.32
N ILE A 71 25.60 -17.79 4.25
CA ILE A 71 24.53 -17.60 5.23
C ILE A 71 24.98 -18.01 6.64
N ASP A 72 25.88 -18.99 6.76
CA ASP A 72 26.45 -19.43 8.04
C ASP A 72 27.31 -18.33 8.68
N ASP A 73 28.14 -17.65 7.88
CA ASP A 73 28.96 -16.53 8.34
C ASP A 73 28.09 -15.36 8.84
N VAL A 74 26.99 -15.07 8.14
CA VAL A 74 26.01 -14.07 8.58
C VAL A 74 25.45 -14.43 9.96
N PHE A 75 25.02 -15.68 10.15
CA PHE A 75 24.45 -16.10 11.43
C PHE A 75 25.48 -16.10 12.57
N ILE A 76 26.73 -16.48 12.30
CA ILE A 76 27.82 -16.43 13.29
C ILE A 76 28.07 -14.97 13.69
N ASP A 77 28.15 -14.06 12.72
CA ASP A 77 28.40 -12.65 12.96
C ASP A 77 27.28 -11.98 13.77
N ILE A 78 26.02 -12.21 13.41
CA ILE A 78 24.87 -11.68 14.15
C ILE A 78 24.83 -12.22 15.59
N ARG A 79 25.06 -13.52 15.81
CA ARG A 79 25.13 -14.09 17.17
C ARG A 79 26.26 -13.48 17.99
N ARG A 80 27.43 -13.24 17.38
CA ARG A 80 28.56 -12.58 18.05
C ARG A 80 28.20 -11.14 18.45
N ARG A 81 27.56 -10.36 17.56
CA ARG A 81 27.13 -8.98 17.86
C ARG A 81 26.14 -8.91 19.01
N HIS A 82 25.17 -9.83 19.05
CA HIS A 82 24.14 -9.87 20.11
C HIS A 82 24.60 -10.50 21.42
N ALA A 83 25.62 -11.39 21.42
CA ALA A 83 26.20 -11.93 22.65
C ALA A 83 27.17 -10.95 23.33
N ALA A 84 27.63 -9.93 22.60
CA ALA A 84 28.53 -8.89 23.10
C ALA A 84 27.81 -7.60 23.53
N ALA A 85 26.47 -7.57 23.45
CA ALA A 85 25.60 -6.48 23.89
C ALA A 85 24.88 -6.86 25.20
#